data_AF-A0A5C4TC55-F1
#
_entry.id   AF-A0A5C4TC55-F1
#
_cell.length_a   1.000
_cell.length_b   1.000
_cell.length_c   1.000
_cell.angle_alpha   90.00
_cell.angle_beta   90.00
_cell.angle_gamma   90.00
#
_symmetry.space_group_name_H-M   'P 1'
#
loop_
_entity.id
_entity.type
_entity.pdbx_description
1 polymer ?
#
loop_
_entity_poly.entity_id
_entity_poly.type
_entity_poly.pdbx_seq_one_letter_code
_entity_poly.pdbx_strand_id
1 'polypeptide(L)'
;MIRTTAWAASCSRASTIGRSPISCITMPSAYWRKSANNRDSQAAFGEESSRMSEAIQARPEQSNPEETRLKESGPGELEESRLKESKQEEPGESRPKESKRGEPGLEEPGSKPEEPELGELWSKPGEPEVIESFEVARGNVFGDLLSKRSEPRALKVGLVTVGFFEYWRMFQASFQEDVRNDMTLVYENLKRHVKHVVWPGLVHTLDTADEAGRRLKEEQVDLVIYVAGTYCPDYMAIQVLSHIREVPVLLFNTQGANRVNLSGSYAHMMRNSGLIANTQLAATFRKMGWYPDLKVVVGAHEEEAAYAEIGAYVRAYETYVGLQSLNIGVIGHVFRGMYDFEYDKTMIKGTLGPNVISIQVDHLLRQFREAADDDIRDIVSATKSRFNIVGLGDDDIERSAKFYYALRSTIERFRLDAVTLLGQHYTEEKTGTTPYLANTMLHEEGRYVVNTEGDVHGLIMMCIMNRLTGQTPAFAEWGEYDETLNAILMIHHGYANTDYATDRGTIKVNRSPEQWGLAGKGFGFEYTLKPGVVTLGHLINDAEGYKMLIVRGKALHVPDNIPCEEITALIQLESPVKSFLAALIKEGFAHHCIIAYGDLSEELSQIARFMKIRACVY
;
A
#
# COMPACT_ATOMS: atom_id res chain seq x y z
N MET A 1 -39.56 35.82 -49.96
CA MET A 1 -38.16 35.33 -50.08
C MET A 1 -37.77 34.88 -48.68
N ILE A 2 -37.62 33.57 -48.43
CA ILE A 2 -36.31 32.85 -48.42
C ILE A 2 -35.42 33.44 -47.30
N ARG A 3 -35.57 32.95 -46.05
CA ARG A 3 -34.77 31.88 -45.37
C ARG A 3 -33.49 32.45 -44.73
N THR A 4 -33.01 32.01 -43.55
CA THR A 4 -33.41 30.95 -42.60
C THR A 4 -32.98 31.42 -41.20
N THR A 5 -33.88 31.68 -40.25
CA THR A 5 -34.42 30.74 -39.22
C THR A 5 -33.37 30.03 -38.36
N ALA A 6 -33.46 30.25 -37.04
CA ALA A 6 -32.70 29.57 -36.00
C ALA A 6 -33.66 28.94 -34.95
N TRP A 7 -33.11 28.58 -33.79
CA TRP A 7 -33.79 28.24 -32.53
C TRP A 7 -34.34 26.82 -32.33
N ALA A 8 -34.45 26.47 -31.04
CA ALA A 8 -34.83 25.16 -30.51
C ALA A 8 -36.17 25.22 -29.76
N ALA A 9 -36.74 24.05 -29.44
CA ALA A 9 -37.89 23.90 -28.55
C ALA A 9 -37.81 22.58 -27.77
N SER A 10 -38.57 22.45 -26.68
CA SER A 10 -38.36 21.48 -25.61
C SER A 10 -39.55 20.53 -25.35
N CYS A 11 -39.31 19.55 -24.47
CA CYS A 11 -40.30 18.88 -23.59
C CYS A 11 -41.36 17.90 -24.18
N SER A 12 -41.24 16.60 -23.83
CA SER A 12 -41.95 15.96 -22.68
C SER A 12 -42.48 14.51 -22.87
N ARG A 13 -42.12 13.67 -21.88
CA ARG A 13 -42.86 12.56 -21.21
C ARG A 13 -43.70 11.49 -21.97
N ALA A 14 -43.41 10.23 -21.59
CA ALA A 14 -44.34 9.14 -21.19
C ALA A 14 -44.74 7.97 -22.16
N SER A 15 -44.08 6.83 -21.90
CA SER A 15 -44.66 5.48 -21.59
C SER A 15 -45.39 4.56 -22.61
N THR A 16 -44.77 3.38 -22.80
CA THR A 16 -45.31 1.98 -22.70
C THR A 16 -45.97 1.17 -23.86
N ILE A 17 -45.42 -0.06 -24.05
CA ILE A 17 -46.03 -1.38 -24.41
C ILE A 17 -46.11 -1.87 -25.89
N GLY A 18 -45.65 -3.12 -26.12
CA GLY A 18 -45.79 -3.98 -27.34
C GLY A 18 -44.43 -4.38 -27.97
N ARG A 19 -43.86 -5.61 -27.94
CA ARG A 19 -44.27 -7.00 -28.30
C ARG A 19 -44.61 -7.18 -29.80
N SER A 20 -44.04 -8.09 -30.61
CA SER A 20 -42.97 -9.14 -30.53
C SER A 20 -42.50 -9.46 -32.00
N PRO A 21 -42.05 -10.67 -32.48
CA PRO A 21 -41.37 -11.87 -31.90
C PRO A 21 -40.20 -12.54 -32.74
N ILE A 22 -39.32 -13.35 -32.08
CA ILE A 22 -38.66 -14.64 -32.56
C ILE A 22 -37.64 -14.55 -33.75
N SER A 23 -36.57 -15.37 -33.93
CA SER A 23 -35.88 -16.52 -33.27
C SER A 23 -34.35 -16.31 -33.31
N CYS A 24 -33.41 -16.91 -32.53
CA CYS A 24 -33.31 -18.09 -31.63
C CYS A 24 -32.59 -19.35 -32.20
N ILE A 25 -31.34 -19.57 -31.77
CA ILE A 25 -30.59 -20.85 -31.59
C ILE A 25 -29.70 -20.60 -30.33
N THR A 26 -29.87 -21.10 -29.09
CA THR A 26 -30.05 -22.45 -28.48
C THR A 26 -28.75 -23.29 -28.48
N MET A 27 -28.20 -23.89 -27.42
CA MET A 27 -28.66 -24.39 -26.08
C MET A 27 -27.42 -24.56 -25.13
N PRO A 28 -27.51 -25.08 -23.87
CA PRO A 28 -28.59 -25.11 -22.87
C PRO A 28 -28.15 -24.63 -21.44
N SER A 29 -29.06 -24.63 -20.45
CA SER A 29 -28.72 -24.50 -19.02
C SER A 29 -29.68 -25.24 -18.07
N ALA A 30 -29.14 -25.82 -16.98
CA ALA A 30 -29.80 -26.43 -15.82
C ALA A 30 -28.69 -26.72 -14.78
N TYR A 31 -28.83 -26.74 -13.44
CA TYR A 31 -29.89 -26.50 -12.44
C TYR A 31 -29.16 -26.20 -11.09
N TRP A 32 -29.71 -25.76 -9.95
CA TRP A 32 -31.05 -25.39 -9.43
C TRP A 32 -30.78 -24.36 -8.29
N ARG A 33 -31.77 -23.58 -7.80
CA ARG A 33 -31.67 -22.80 -6.54
C ARG A 33 -32.55 -23.41 -5.44
N LYS A 34 -32.08 -23.54 -4.19
CA LYS A 34 -32.94 -23.71 -3.01
C LYS A 34 -32.40 -22.97 -1.79
N SER A 35 -33.33 -22.55 -0.94
CA SER A 35 -33.10 -21.77 0.29
C SER A 35 -33.89 -22.36 1.45
N ALA A 36 -33.24 -22.51 2.60
CA ALA A 36 -33.85 -22.64 3.92
C ALA A 36 -32.88 -21.95 4.92
N ASN A 37 -33.32 -21.00 5.75
CA ASN A 37 -34.13 -21.19 6.95
C ASN A 37 -33.59 -22.29 7.87
N ASN A 38 -32.95 -21.89 8.97
CA ASN A 38 -33.17 -22.56 10.25
C ASN A 38 -33.06 -21.55 11.41
N ARG A 39 -34.00 -21.63 12.36
CA ARG A 39 -34.01 -20.95 13.66
C ARG A 39 -34.71 -21.88 14.65
N ASP A 40 -34.52 -21.57 15.93
CA ASP A 40 -35.27 -22.09 17.07
C ASP A 40 -35.02 -23.57 17.45
N SER A 41 -34.05 -23.76 18.36
CA SER A 41 -34.21 -24.67 19.49
C SER A 41 -33.65 -24.03 20.77
N GLN A 42 -34.57 -23.64 21.67
CA GLN A 42 -34.34 -23.29 23.08
C GLN A 42 -33.91 -24.54 23.89
N ALA A 43 -33.41 -24.49 25.14
CA ALA A 43 -32.69 -23.48 25.94
C ALA A 43 -32.33 -24.12 27.32
N ALA A 44 -31.62 -23.36 28.17
CA ALA A 44 -31.51 -23.51 29.64
C ALA A 44 -30.63 -24.64 30.23
N PHE A 45 -30.32 -24.44 31.53
CA PHE A 45 -29.41 -25.17 32.43
C PHE A 45 -27.90 -25.06 32.08
N GLY A 46 -27.01 -24.95 33.07
CA GLY A 46 -27.22 -24.83 34.52
C GLY A 46 -25.88 -24.90 35.29
N GLU A 47 -25.81 -24.25 36.45
CA GLU A 47 -24.56 -23.99 37.19
C GLU A 47 -23.93 -25.21 37.91
N GLU A 48 -22.60 -25.14 38.04
CA GLU A 48 -21.75 -25.56 39.18
C GLU A 48 -21.57 -27.03 39.67
N SER A 49 -20.28 -27.36 39.87
CA SER A 49 -19.67 -27.95 41.09
C SER A 49 -19.93 -29.42 41.50
N SER A 50 -18.90 -30.26 41.32
CA SER A 50 -18.25 -31.07 42.39
C SER A 50 -16.95 -31.69 41.85
N ARG A 51 -15.77 -31.29 42.34
CA ARG A 51 -15.03 -31.70 43.57
C ARG A 51 -14.20 -32.98 43.43
N MET A 52 -12.95 -32.89 43.87
CA MET A 52 -11.91 -33.93 43.85
C MET A 52 -12.18 -35.08 44.85
N SER A 53 -11.57 -36.23 44.57
CA SER A 53 -11.02 -37.15 45.58
C SER A 53 -9.76 -37.83 45.05
N GLU A 54 -8.83 -38.19 45.92
CA GLU A 54 -7.58 -38.92 45.60
C GLU A 54 -7.87 -40.43 45.33
N ALA A 55 -6.94 -41.36 45.04
CA ALA A 55 -5.49 -41.37 45.29
C ALA A 55 -4.68 -42.44 44.49
N ILE A 56 -3.41 -42.12 44.20
CA ILE A 56 -2.17 -42.90 44.50
C ILE A 56 -1.88 -44.28 43.84
N GLN A 57 -0.70 -44.34 43.16
CA GLN A 57 0.19 -45.50 42.84
C GLN A 57 -0.36 -46.63 41.91
N ALA A 58 0.42 -47.31 41.05
CA ALA A 58 1.88 -47.53 41.04
C ALA A 58 2.52 -47.69 39.62
N ARG A 59 3.87 -47.63 39.58
CA ARG A 59 4.81 -48.23 38.60
C ARG A 59 5.57 -49.37 39.33
N PRO A 60 6.28 -50.34 38.70
CA PRO A 60 7.10 -50.27 37.46
C PRO A 60 6.74 -51.44 36.47
N GLU A 61 7.56 -52.01 35.57
CA GLU A 61 9.02 -51.96 35.31
C GLU A 61 9.42 -52.29 33.85
N GLN A 62 10.72 -52.50 33.61
CA GLN A 62 11.39 -52.68 32.31
C GLN A 62 11.41 -54.15 31.85
N SER A 63 11.61 -54.39 30.54
CA SER A 63 12.75 -55.21 30.05
C SER A 63 12.78 -55.35 28.51
N ASN A 64 13.99 -55.54 27.98
CA ASN A 64 14.31 -56.06 26.64
C ASN A 64 15.14 -57.35 26.86
N PRO A 65 15.16 -58.33 25.93
CA PRO A 65 16.46 -58.60 25.29
C PRO A 65 16.44 -59.15 23.84
N GLU A 66 17.45 -58.68 23.11
CA GLU A 66 18.37 -59.29 22.11
C GLU A 66 18.19 -60.70 21.47
N GLU A 67 18.66 -60.74 20.21
CA GLU A 67 19.29 -61.85 19.43
C GLU A 67 18.54 -63.20 19.17
N THR A 68 18.57 -63.77 17.96
CA THR A 68 19.80 -64.34 17.33
C THR A 68 19.61 -64.77 15.86
N ARG A 69 20.72 -64.69 15.07
CA ARG A 69 21.18 -65.60 13.98
C ARG A 69 20.27 -65.84 12.73
N LEU A 70 20.68 -65.54 11.48
CA LEU A 70 21.80 -66.02 10.61
C LEU A 70 21.50 -67.25 9.72
N LYS A 71 21.45 -67.03 8.38
CA LYS A 71 22.15 -67.75 7.27
C LYS A 71 21.30 -68.02 5.99
N GLU A 72 21.98 -67.81 4.84
CA GLU A 72 21.85 -68.54 3.56
C GLU A 72 20.52 -68.44 2.74
N SER A 73 20.51 -68.47 1.40
CA SER A 73 21.59 -68.60 0.38
C SER A 73 21.18 -68.10 -1.02
N GLY A 74 22.17 -67.91 -1.91
CA GLY A 74 22.03 -68.19 -3.37
C GLY A 74 21.62 -67.03 -4.30
N PRO A 75 22.42 -66.67 -5.32
CA PRO A 75 22.05 -65.73 -6.38
C PRO A 75 21.54 -66.42 -7.67
N GLY A 76 20.91 -65.65 -8.56
CA GLY A 76 20.52 -66.06 -9.91
C GLY A 76 21.33 -65.35 -11.01
N GLU A 77 22.25 -66.09 -11.62
CA GLU A 77 22.77 -65.87 -12.99
C GLU A 77 21.67 -66.20 -14.04
N LEU A 78 21.74 -65.89 -15.34
CA LEU A 78 22.69 -65.20 -16.24
C LEU A 78 21.92 -64.83 -17.53
N GLU A 79 22.36 -63.81 -18.29
CA GLU A 79 22.75 -63.97 -19.71
C GLU A 79 23.38 -62.69 -20.31
N GLU A 80 24.30 -62.87 -21.27
CA GLU A 80 24.99 -61.80 -21.98
C GLU A 80 24.32 -61.48 -23.35
N SER A 81 24.50 -60.25 -23.84
CA SER A 81 24.89 -60.08 -25.25
C SER A 81 25.81 -58.87 -25.43
N ARG A 82 26.79 -58.99 -26.33
CA ARG A 82 27.83 -57.98 -26.62
C ARG A 82 27.79 -57.58 -28.09
N LEU A 83 28.06 -56.30 -28.37
CA LEU A 83 28.68 -55.76 -29.59
C LEU A 83 28.86 -54.24 -29.38
N LYS A 84 30.03 -53.75 -28.95
CA LYS A 84 31.24 -53.44 -29.73
C LYS A 84 31.07 -52.43 -30.88
N GLU A 85 31.50 -51.20 -30.57
CA GLU A 85 32.40 -50.32 -31.34
C GLU A 85 32.33 -50.31 -32.88
N SER A 86 32.16 -49.10 -33.44
CA SER A 86 33.07 -48.62 -34.49
C SER A 86 33.23 -47.09 -34.43
N LYS A 87 34.43 -46.61 -34.76
CA LYS A 87 34.71 -45.22 -35.14
C LYS A 87 34.80 -45.15 -36.66
N GLN A 88 34.46 -44.01 -37.25
CA GLN A 88 34.97 -43.63 -38.57
C GLN A 88 35.08 -42.10 -38.68
N GLU A 89 36.03 -41.63 -39.49
CA GLU A 89 36.43 -40.23 -39.65
C GLU A 89 36.23 -39.81 -41.11
N GLU A 90 35.73 -38.58 -41.32
CA GLU A 90 35.99 -37.75 -42.51
C GLU A 90 35.51 -38.27 -43.91
N PRO A 91 35.58 -37.45 -45.00
CA PRO A 91 36.14 -36.10 -45.16
C PRO A 91 35.15 -34.99 -45.53
N GLY A 92 35.62 -33.73 -45.46
CA GLY A 92 34.82 -32.52 -45.67
C GLY A 92 34.72 -32.04 -47.13
N GLU A 93 34.09 -30.87 -47.33
CA GLU A 93 33.89 -30.24 -48.64
C GLU A 93 34.15 -28.72 -48.64
N SER A 94 34.22 -28.13 -49.84
CA SER A 94 34.99 -26.92 -50.17
C SER A 94 34.36 -25.55 -49.87
N ARG A 95 35.23 -24.56 -49.61
CA ARG A 95 34.94 -23.12 -49.79
C ARG A 95 34.71 -22.76 -51.28
N PRO A 96 33.76 -21.87 -51.60
CA PRO A 96 33.85 -20.97 -52.75
C PRO A 96 34.66 -19.71 -52.42
N LYS A 97 35.15 -18.99 -53.45
CA LYS A 97 35.92 -17.75 -53.31
C LYS A 97 35.47 -16.73 -54.36
N GLU A 98 35.55 -15.45 -54.01
CA GLU A 98 35.55 -14.25 -54.89
C GLU A 98 34.36 -14.03 -55.86
N SER A 99 33.74 -12.85 -55.74
CA SER A 99 33.59 -11.98 -56.91
C SER A 99 33.89 -10.52 -56.51
N LYS A 100 34.48 -9.73 -57.40
CA LYS A 100 34.99 -8.38 -57.10
C LYS A 100 34.15 -7.29 -57.78
N ARG A 101 33.60 -6.39 -56.99
CA ARG A 101 33.25 -4.99 -57.33
C ARG A 101 33.31 -4.20 -56.01
N GLY A 102 33.86 -2.99 -55.93
CA GLY A 102 34.62 -2.21 -56.91
C GLY A 102 34.77 -0.79 -56.37
N GLU A 103 36.00 -0.35 -56.10
CA GLU A 103 36.28 0.95 -55.47
C GLU A 103 35.92 2.12 -56.39
N PRO A 104 35.54 3.26 -55.79
CA PRO A 104 36.26 4.48 -56.12
C PRO A 104 36.60 5.36 -54.91
N GLY A 105 37.73 6.07 -55.01
CA GLY A 105 37.91 7.40 -54.40
C GLY A 105 38.18 7.46 -52.89
N LEU A 106 39.44 7.66 -52.53
CA LEU A 106 39.79 8.28 -51.25
C LEU A 106 39.50 9.79 -51.35
N GLU A 107 38.66 10.31 -50.45
CA GLU A 107 38.67 11.72 -50.05
C GLU A 107 39.16 11.81 -48.60
N GLU A 108 39.88 12.88 -48.27
CA GLU A 108 40.49 13.05 -46.95
C GLU A 108 39.42 13.40 -45.89
N PRO A 109 39.55 12.90 -44.64
CA PRO A 109 38.63 13.28 -43.56
C PRO A 109 38.87 14.73 -43.14
N GLY A 110 38.10 15.63 -43.76
CA GLY A 110 38.00 17.02 -43.34
C GLY A 110 37.57 17.15 -41.87
N SER A 111 37.89 18.30 -41.27
CA SER A 111 37.58 18.75 -39.91
C SER A 111 36.45 17.98 -39.20
N LYS A 112 36.73 17.48 -37.99
CA LYS A 112 35.69 17.05 -37.03
C LYS A 112 34.57 18.10 -36.98
N PRO A 113 33.28 17.71 -36.96
CA PRO A 113 32.26 18.62 -36.45
C PRO A 113 32.60 18.94 -34.99
N GLU A 114 32.53 20.21 -34.61
CA GLU A 114 32.62 20.61 -33.22
C GLU A 114 31.35 20.11 -32.50
N GLU A 115 31.53 19.24 -31.51
CA GLU A 115 30.44 18.85 -30.62
C GLU A 115 30.07 20.08 -29.76
N PRO A 116 28.79 20.50 -29.72
CA PRO A 116 28.41 21.70 -28.97
C PRO A 116 28.65 21.46 -27.48
N GLU A 117 29.30 22.43 -26.82
CA GLU A 117 29.62 22.35 -25.39
C GLU A 117 28.34 22.18 -24.55
N LEU A 118 28.42 21.31 -23.53
CA LEU A 118 27.29 20.91 -22.67
C LEU A 118 26.78 22.04 -21.71
N GLY A 119 27.06 23.30 -22.01
CA GLY A 119 26.66 24.47 -21.21
C GLY A 119 25.42 25.22 -21.70
N GLU A 120 25.18 25.29 -23.01
CA GLU A 120 24.16 26.18 -23.60
C GLU A 120 23.16 25.47 -24.53
N LEU A 121 22.22 24.74 -23.95
CA LEU A 121 21.03 24.23 -24.65
C LEU A 121 19.71 24.57 -23.92
N TRP A 122 19.70 25.72 -23.26
CA TRP A 122 18.48 26.38 -22.79
C TRP A 122 17.74 26.98 -23.99
N SER A 123 16.41 26.87 -24.00
CA SER A 123 15.57 27.40 -25.08
C SER A 123 15.75 28.92 -25.19
N LYS A 124 16.08 29.40 -26.40
CA LYS A 124 16.24 30.84 -26.66
C LYS A 124 14.92 31.55 -26.33
N PRO A 125 14.95 32.67 -25.57
CA PRO A 125 13.72 33.33 -25.13
C PRO A 125 12.94 33.88 -26.34
N GLY A 126 11.91 33.13 -26.76
CA GLY A 126 11.08 33.42 -27.93
C GLY A 126 10.83 32.22 -28.85
N GLU A 127 11.63 31.15 -28.78
CA GLU A 127 11.35 29.89 -29.48
C GLU A 127 10.35 29.05 -28.67
N PRO A 128 9.34 28.41 -29.31
CA PRO A 128 8.36 27.59 -28.60
C PRO A 128 9.02 26.29 -28.09
N GLU A 129 8.84 26.01 -26.80
CA GLU A 129 9.35 24.79 -26.16
C GLU A 129 8.73 23.55 -26.83
N VAL A 130 9.59 22.71 -27.43
CA VAL A 130 9.16 21.48 -28.10
C VAL A 130 8.83 20.44 -27.05
N ILE A 131 7.54 20.12 -26.92
CA ILE A 131 7.06 19.12 -25.96
C ILE A 131 7.31 17.72 -26.54
N GLU A 132 8.24 17.00 -25.93
CA GLU A 132 8.63 15.63 -26.31
C GLU A 132 8.06 14.57 -25.34
N SER A 133 8.21 13.30 -25.69
CA SER A 133 7.97 12.16 -24.76
C SER A 133 9.13 12.04 -23.77
N PHE A 134 8.86 11.72 -22.51
CA PHE A 134 9.89 11.66 -21.45
C PHE A 134 11.07 10.73 -21.76
N GLU A 135 10.87 9.71 -22.60
CA GLU A 135 11.91 8.76 -23.01
C GLU A 135 12.97 9.40 -23.93
N VAL A 136 12.59 10.39 -24.75
CA VAL A 136 13.49 11.07 -25.69
C VAL A 136 13.81 12.52 -25.32
N ALA A 137 12.97 13.13 -24.49
CA ALA A 137 13.06 14.53 -24.08
C ALA A 137 14.41 14.87 -23.46
N ARG A 138 15.11 15.88 -24.00
CA ARG A 138 16.33 16.40 -23.37
C ARG A 138 16.05 17.32 -22.18
N GLY A 139 14.95 18.06 -22.25
CA GLY A 139 14.49 18.95 -21.18
C GLY A 139 13.76 18.21 -20.04
N ASN A 140 13.12 19.01 -19.17
CA ASN A 140 12.29 18.53 -18.05
C ASN A 140 10.79 18.73 -18.28
N VAL A 141 10.38 19.19 -19.47
CA VAL A 141 8.99 19.34 -19.90
C VAL A 141 8.63 18.19 -20.83
N PHE A 142 7.50 17.54 -20.55
CA PHE A 142 7.07 16.29 -21.19
C PHE A 142 5.59 16.38 -21.59
N GLY A 143 5.21 15.69 -22.66
CA GLY A 143 3.82 15.58 -23.12
C GLY A 143 3.03 14.43 -22.50
N ASP A 144 3.73 13.44 -21.94
CA ASP A 144 3.21 12.17 -21.43
C ASP A 144 3.44 11.96 -19.92
N LEU A 145 4.25 12.83 -19.29
CA LEU A 145 4.35 12.98 -17.83
C LEU A 145 3.98 14.41 -17.41
N LEU A 146 3.47 14.58 -16.19
CA LEU A 146 3.16 15.91 -15.67
C LEU A 146 4.44 16.76 -15.56
N SER A 147 4.46 17.91 -16.22
CA SER A 147 5.60 18.86 -16.21
C SER A 147 5.74 19.66 -14.90
N LYS A 148 4.89 19.39 -13.91
CA LYS A 148 4.98 19.85 -12.51
C LYS A 148 4.57 18.70 -11.61
N ARG A 149 5.20 18.54 -10.44
CA ARG A 149 4.80 17.51 -9.47
C ARG A 149 3.42 17.90 -8.93
N SER A 150 2.54 16.93 -8.69
CA SER A 150 1.27 17.21 -8.03
C SER A 150 1.53 17.45 -6.54
N GLU A 151 1.26 18.65 -6.05
CA GLU A 151 1.32 18.91 -4.62
C GLU A 151 0.24 18.08 -3.90
N PRO A 152 0.53 17.49 -2.72
CA PRO A 152 -0.46 16.77 -1.93
C PRO A 152 -1.56 17.73 -1.46
N ARG A 153 -2.74 17.67 -2.09
CA ARG A 153 -3.91 18.40 -1.60
C ARG A 153 -4.39 17.74 -0.31
N ALA A 154 -4.35 18.50 0.79
CA ALA A 154 -4.88 18.05 2.07
C ALA A 154 -6.38 17.76 2.00
N LEU A 155 -6.81 16.72 2.72
CA LEU A 155 -8.20 16.25 2.73
C LEU A 155 -9.11 17.28 3.42
N LYS A 156 -10.22 17.68 2.77
CA LYS A 156 -11.26 18.52 3.36
C LYS A 156 -12.40 17.66 3.91
N VAL A 157 -12.65 17.72 5.21
CA VAL A 157 -13.73 16.96 5.85
C VAL A 157 -14.90 17.89 6.18
N GLY A 158 -16.08 17.61 5.63
CA GLY A 158 -17.32 18.30 5.96
C GLY A 158 -17.90 17.82 7.28
N LEU A 159 -18.11 18.71 8.25
CA LEU A 159 -18.87 18.41 9.46
C LEU A 159 -20.32 18.85 9.27
N VAL A 160 -21.27 17.92 9.37
CA VAL A 160 -22.71 18.19 9.31
C VAL A 160 -23.32 17.94 10.68
N THR A 161 -23.66 19.00 11.41
CA THR A 161 -24.35 18.90 12.71
C THR A 161 -25.81 19.29 12.56
N VAL A 162 -26.74 18.46 13.06
CA VAL A 162 -28.20 18.71 12.94
C VAL A 162 -28.92 18.77 14.30
N GLY A 163 -30.00 19.56 14.36
CA GLY A 163 -30.95 19.60 15.47
C GLY A 163 -32.36 19.98 14.99
N PHE A 164 -33.42 19.49 15.63
CA PHE A 164 -34.79 19.66 15.11
C PHE A 164 -35.46 20.95 15.61
N PHE A 165 -35.76 21.88 14.70
CA PHE A 165 -36.25 23.22 15.03
C PHE A 165 -37.51 23.28 15.90
N GLU A 166 -38.39 22.29 15.83
CA GLU A 166 -39.58 22.20 16.68
C GLU A 166 -39.21 22.18 18.18
N TYR A 167 -38.06 21.62 18.55
CA TYR A 167 -37.59 21.59 19.93
C TYR A 167 -37.22 22.98 20.47
N TRP A 168 -36.82 23.94 19.61
CA TRP A 168 -36.48 25.30 20.02
C TRP A 168 -37.67 26.06 20.65
N ARG A 169 -38.92 25.66 20.32
CA ARG A 169 -40.16 26.23 20.89
C ARG A 169 -40.87 25.32 21.90
N MET A 170 -40.36 24.10 22.13
CA MET A 170 -40.98 23.11 23.04
C MET A 170 -40.29 23.03 24.40
N PHE A 171 -39.01 23.43 24.48
CA PHE A 171 -38.20 23.36 25.69
C PHE A 171 -37.76 24.74 26.19
N GLN A 172 -36.88 24.77 27.19
CA GLN A 172 -36.34 25.99 27.79
C GLN A 172 -35.66 26.89 26.74
N ALA A 173 -35.66 28.20 26.97
CA ALA A 173 -35.11 29.18 26.01
C ALA A 173 -33.62 28.97 25.67
N SER A 174 -32.84 28.33 26.54
CA SER A 174 -31.44 27.98 26.24
C SER A 174 -31.30 26.75 25.34
N PHE A 175 -32.34 25.94 25.10
CA PHE A 175 -32.19 24.59 24.53
C PHE A 175 -31.55 24.57 23.12
N GLN A 176 -31.77 25.59 22.29
CA GLN A 176 -31.08 25.73 21.01
C GLN A 176 -29.58 26.07 21.19
N GLU A 177 -29.27 26.90 22.19
CA GLU A 177 -27.90 27.31 22.52
C GLU A 177 -27.14 26.18 23.21
N ASP A 178 -27.81 25.43 24.08
CA ASP A 178 -27.34 24.18 24.70
C ASP A 178 -26.84 23.19 23.62
N VAL A 179 -27.66 22.90 22.60
CA VAL A 179 -27.29 22.01 21.48
C VAL A 179 -26.24 22.64 20.56
N ARG A 180 -26.28 23.96 20.34
CA ARG A 180 -25.24 24.68 19.57
C ARG A 180 -23.87 24.56 20.23
N ASN A 181 -23.81 24.63 21.57
CA ASN A 181 -22.58 24.45 22.34
C ASN A 181 -22.07 23.01 22.28
N ASP A 182 -22.95 21.99 22.38
CA ASP A 182 -22.55 20.59 22.19
C ASP A 182 -21.91 20.36 20.82
N MET A 183 -22.53 20.88 19.76
CA MET A 183 -22.03 20.73 18.40
C MET A 183 -20.76 21.56 18.13
N THR A 184 -20.56 22.67 18.87
CA THR A 184 -19.30 23.42 18.89
C THR A 184 -18.19 22.61 19.56
N LEU A 185 -18.46 21.98 20.70
CA LEU A 185 -17.53 21.10 21.40
C LEU A 185 -17.09 19.91 20.52
N VAL A 186 -18.02 19.30 19.80
CA VAL A 186 -17.72 18.25 18.80
C VAL A 186 -16.80 18.76 17.68
N TYR A 187 -17.03 19.97 17.17
CA TYR A 187 -16.16 20.61 16.18
C TYR A 187 -14.75 20.93 16.72
N GLU A 188 -14.65 21.47 17.93
CA GLU A 188 -13.38 21.81 18.58
C GLU A 188 -12.55 20.56 18.92
N ASN A 189 -13.19 19.46 19.32
CA ASN A 189 -12.52 18.18 19.53
C ASN A 189 -12.10 17.54 18.19
N LEU A 190 -12.97 17.53 17.17
CA LEU A 190 -12.67 16.96 15.85
C LEU A 190 -11.44 17.60 15.17
N LYS A 191 -11.27 18.92 15.29
CA LYS A 191 -10.11 19.65 14.74
C LYS A 191 -8.75 19.21 15.30
N ARG A 192 -8.72 18.51 16.45
CA ARG A 192 -7.46 17.95 17.00
C ARG A 192 -6.95 16.74 16.22
N HIS A 193 -7.86 16.03 15.54
CA HIS A 193 -7.57 14.81 14.78
C HIS A 193 -7.69 15.00 13.26
N VAL A 194 -8.34 16.08 12.82
CA VAL A 194 -8.64 16.35 11.41
C VAL A 194 -8.17 17.76 11.03
N LYS A 195 -7.17 17.85 10.14
CA LYS A 195 -6.46 19.08 9.76
C LYS A 195 -7.38 20.18 9.19
N HIS A 196 -8.37 19.81 8.37
CA HIS A 196 -9.25 20.75 7.68
C HIS A 196 -10.72 20.32 7.80
N VAL A 197 -11.43 20.94 8.74
CA VAL A 197 -12.87 20.70 8.97
C VAL A 197 -13.67 21.88 8.42
N VAL A 198 -14.55 21.61 7.44
CA VAL A 198 -15.52 22.57 6.91
C VAL A 198 -16.83 22.40 7.68
N TRP A 199 -17.14 23.33 8.59
CA TRP A 199 -18.40 23.31 9.35
C TRP A 199 -19.34 24.44 8.91
N PRO A 200 -20.54 24.13 8.39
CA PRO A 200 -21.61 25.11 8.13
C PRO A 200 -22.26 25.70 9.38
N GLY A 201 -22.06 25.10 10.55
CA GLY A 201 -22.84 25.39 11.77
C GLY A 201 -23.96 24.36 12.00
N LEU A 202 -24.82 24.64 12.98
CA LEU A 202 -25.97 23.78 13.32
C LEU A 202 -27.09 23.93 12.28
N VAL A 203 -27.29 22.90 11.46
CA VAL A 203 -28.43 22.77 10.53
C VAL A 203 -29.69 22.45 11.32
N HIS A 204 -30.78 23.21 11.11
CA HIS A 204 -32.06 22.94 11.78
C HIS A 204 -33.33 23.25 10.98
N THR A 205 -33.24 23.93 9.84
CA THR A 205 -34.33 24.02 8.84
C THR A 205 -33.88 23.45 7.49
N LEU A 206 -34.82 23.19 6.59
CA LEU A 206 -34.50 22.80 5.21
C LEU A 206 -33.66 23.86 4.48
N ASP A 207 -33.86 25.15 4.76
CA ASP A 207 -33.07 26.23 4.15
C ASP A 207 -31.61 26.17 4.62
N THR A 208 -31.37 26.00 5.94
CA THR A 208 -30.01 25.80 6.48
C THR A 208 -29.38 24.50 6.00
N ALA A 209 -30.19 23.48 5.68
CA ALA A 209 -29.71 22.20 5.15
C ALA A 209 -29.29 22.34 3.68
N ASP A 210 -30.03 23.11 2.89
CA ASP A 210 -29.68 23.43 1.50
C ASP A 210 -28.41 24.31 1.42
N GLU A 211 -28.32 25.33 2.27
CA GLU A 211 -27.15 26.20 2.37
C GLU A 211 -25.90 25.43 2.80
N ALA A 212 -26.01 24.56 3.81
CA ALA A 212 -24.94 23.67 4.22
C ALA A 212 -24.51 22.73 3.09
N GLY A 213 -25.45 22.11 2.38
CA GLY A 213 -25.17 21.22 1.25
C GLY A 213 -24.43 21.94 0.10
N ARG A 214 -24.89 23.14 -0.27
CA ARG A 214 -24.22 23.99 -1.27
C ARG A 214 -22.82 24.41 -0.83
N ARG A 215 -22.65 24.91 0.39
CA ARG A 215 -21.34 25.32 0.92
C ARG A 215 -20.34 24.16 0.95
N LEU A 216 -20.76 22.96 1.34
CA LEU A 216 -19.89 21.77 1.33
C LEU A 216 -19.51 21.35 -0.10
N LYS A 217 -20.41 21.52 -1.07
CA LYS A 217 -20.14 21.29 -2.50
C LYS A 217 -19.16 22.31 -3.08
N GLU A 218 -19.37 23.60 -2.78
CA GLU A 218 -18.52 24.72 -3.19
C GLU A 218 -17.10 24.61 -2.61
N GLU A 219 -16.99 24.14 -1.37
CA GLU A 219 -15.71 23.84 -0.71
C GLU A 219 -15.04 22.56 -1.22
N GLN A 220 -15.73 21.71 -1.99
CA GLN A 220 -15.23 20.42 -2.49
C GLN A 220 -14.73 19.50 -1.35
N VAL A 221 -15.61 19.18 -0.39
CA VAL A 221 -15.27 18.23 0.69
C VAL A 221 -15.15 16.80 0.19
N ASP A 222 -14.18 16.06 0.73
CA ASP A 222 -13.79 14.70 0.33
C ASP A 222 -14.46 13.61 1.18
N LEU A 223 -14.87 13.95 2.39
CA LEU A 223 -15.52 13.06 3.36
C LEU A 223 -16.48 13.88 4.22
N VAL A 224 -17.63 13.33 4.56
CA VAL A 224 -18.58 13.94 5.52
C VAL A 224 -18.61 13.17 6.82
N ILE A 225 -18.52 13.89 7.94
CA ILE A 225 -18.87 13.39 9.27
C ILE A 225 -20.22 13.99 9.65
N TYR A 226 -21.21 13.14 9.87
CA TYR A 226 -22.56 13.53 10.28
C TYR A 226 -22.75 13.31 11.78
N VAL A 227 -23.35 14.29 12.46
CA VAL A 227 -23.61 14.31 13.89
C VAL A 227 -25.03 14.82 14.16
N ALA A 228 -25.83 14.06 14.89
CA ALA A 228 -27.16 14.48 15.31
C ALA A 228 -27.13 14.95 16.78
N GLY A 229 -27.25 16.26 17.01
CA GLY A 229 -27.32 16.85 18.35
C GLY A 229 -28.67 16.68 19.04
N THR A 230 -29.72 16.34 18.28
CA THR A 230 -31.02 15.87 18.79
C THR A 230 -31.57 14.80 17.86
N TYR A 231 -32.71 14.19 18.18
CA TYR A 231 -33.57 13.59 17.16
C TYR A 231 -33.80 14.59 16.03
N CYS A 232 -33.79 14.09 14.79
CA CYS A 232 -33.88 14.86 13.57
C CYS A 232 -34.57 14.00 12.51
N PRO A 233 -35.64 14.48 11.84
CA PRO A 233 -36.19 13.82 10.67
C PRO A 233 -35.17 13.79 9.50
N ASP A 234 -35.13 12.69 8.76
CA ASP A 234 -34.12 12.45 7.71
C ASP A 234 -34.05 13.54 6.63
N TYR A 235 -35.13 14.31 6.41
CA TYR A 235 -35.18 15.32 5.34
C TYR A 235 -34.07 16.38 5.45
N MET A 236 -33.60 16.72 6.65
CA MET A 236 -32.46 17.65 6.82
C MET A 236 -31.15 17.02 6.34
N ALA A 237 -30.85 15.80 6.79
CA ALA A 237 -29.66 15.07 6.37
C ALA A 237 -29.66 14.79 4.86
N ILE A 238 -30.81 14.37 4.31
CA ILE A 238 -31.00 14.12 2.88
C ILE A 238 -30.83 15.41 2.07
N GLN A 239 -31.35 16.56 2.52
CA GLN A 239 -31.18 17.82 1.78
C GLN A 239 -29.70 18.21 1.70
N VAL A 240 -28.95 18.19 2.82
CA VAL A 240 -27.50 18.46 2.82
C VAL A 240 -26.78 17.51 1.85
N LEU A 241 -26.98 16.20 2.02
CA LEU A 241 -26.24 15.17 1.29
C LEU A 241 -26.66 15.07 -0.18
N SER A 242 -27.84 15.57 -0.58
CA SER A 242 -28.27 15.58 -1.98
C SER A 242 -27.37 16.42 -2.90
N HIS A 243 -26.67 17.41 -2.33
CA HIS A 243 -25.70 18.24 -3.05
C HIS A 243 -24.36 17.55 -3.30
N ILE A 244 -24.00 16.54 -2.50
CA ILE A 244 -22.68 15.92 -2.42
C ILE A 244 -22.78 14.39 -2.24
N ARG A 245 -23.75 13.75 -2.88
CA ARG A 245 -24.12 12.34 -2.66
C ARG A 245 -22.95 11.37 -2.91
N GLU A 246 -22.07 11.73 -3.83
CA GLU A 246 -20.84 11.02 -4.20
C GLU A 246 -19.79 10.98 -3.09
N VAL A 247 -19.84 11.92 -2.14
CA VAL A 247 -18.89 12.03 -1.02
C VAL A 247 -19.23 11.00 0.06
N PRO A 248 -18.27 10.18 0.54
CA PRO A 248 -18.52 9.21 1.59
C PRO A 248 -18.97 9.87 2.91
N VAL A 249 -19.73 9.11 3.71
CA VAL A 249 -20.27 9.55 5.00
C VAL A 249 -19.84 8.62 6.13
N LEU A 250 -19.39 9.21 7.23
CA LEU A 250 -19.24 8.58 8.54
C LEU A 250 -20.34 9.13 9.46
N LEU A 251 -21.07 8.26 10.17
CA LEU A 251 -21.97 8.69 11.25
C LEU A 251 -21.22 8.68 12.58
N PHE A 252 -21.16 9.82 13.27
CA PHE A 252 -20.70 9.88 14.66
C PHE A 252 -21.91 9.98 15.59
N ASN A 253 -22.13 8.93 16.37
CA ASN A 253 -23.21 8.86 17.34
C ASN A 253 -22.72 9.28 18.73
N THR A 254 -23.12 10.47 19.15
CA THR A 254 -22.62 11.10 20.38
C THR A 254 -23.72 11.60 21.31
N GLN A 255 -23.36 11.82 22.56
CA GLN A 255 -24.19 12.23 23.69
C GLN A 255 -23.33 12.93 24.75
N GLY A 256 -23.95 13.65 25.69
CA GLY A 256 -23.21 14.46 26.67
C GLY A 256 -22.28 13.68 27.61
N ALA A 257 -22.57 12.41 27.90
CA ALA A 257 -21.73 11.56 28.76
C ALA A 257 -21.92 10.07 28.49
N ASN A 258 -20.91 9.25 28.80
CA ASN A 258 -20.97 7.78 28.69
C ASN A 258 -21.79 7.08 29.78
N ARG A 259 -22.77 7.77 30.37
CA ARG A 259 -23.70 7.24 31.38
C ARG A 259 -25.06 7.89 31.20
N VAL A 260 -26.12 7.09 31.20
CA VAL A 260 -27.50 7.60 31.18
C VAL A 260 -27.78 8.30 32.51
N ASN A 261 -28.15 9.58 32.45
CA ASN A 261 -28.59 10.32 33.63
C ASN A 261 -30.01 9.88 34.04
N LEU A 262 -30.10 9.03 35.06
CA LEU A 262 -31.37 8.47 35.56
C LEU A 262 -32.27 9.50 36.27
N SER A 263 -31.77 10.71 36.58
CA SER A 263 -32.57 11.85 37.04
C SER A 263 -32.80 12.93 35.97
N GLY A 264 -32.44 12.65 34.71
CA GLY A 264 -32.60 13.57 33.60
C GLY A 264 -34.07 13.83 33.22
N SER A 265 -34.40 15.08 32.91
CA SER A 265 -35.72 15.46 32.39
C SER A 265 -35.95 14.97 30.95
N TYR A 266 -37.19 15.03 30.46
CA TYR A 266 -37.47 14.70 29.04
C TYR A 266 -36.69 15.61 28.07
N ALA A 267 -36.47 16.89 28.41
CA ALA A 267 -35.61 17.77 27.64
C ALA A 267 -34.15 17.28 27.60
N HIS A 268 -33.60 16.81 28.74
CA HIS A 268 -32.29 16.16 28.77
C HIS A 268 -32.25 14.91 27.86
N MET A 269 -33.31 14.10 27.84
CA MET A 269 -33.40 12.96 26.91
C MET A 269 -33.40 13.42 25.44
N MET A 270 -34.07 14.53 25.11
CA MET A 270 -34.10 15.06 23.74
C MET A 270 -32.79 15.76 23.31
N ARG A 271 -32.01 16.32 24.25
CA ARG A 271 -30.62 16.78 24.00
C ARG A 271 -29.65 15.62 23.72
N ASN A 272 -30.03 14.38 24.07
CA ASN A 272 -29.23 13.18 23.83
C ASN A 272 -29.87 12.22 22.82
N SER A 273 -30.93 12.64 22.09
CA SER A 273 -31.70 11.74 21.21
C SER A 273 -31.13 11.57 19.79
N GLY A 274 -29.87 11.95 19.56
CA GLY A 274 -29.13 11.75 18.30
C GLY A 274 -29.11 10.30 17.81
N LEU A 275 -29.13 9.32 18.73
CA LEU A 275 -29.24 7.89 18.40
C LEU A 275 -30.52 7.54 17.63
N ILE A 276 -31.63 8.26 17.89
CA ILE A 276 -32.89 8.06 17.17
C ILE A 276 -32.74 8.58 15.72
N ALA A 277 -32.07 9.72 15.52
CA ALA A 277 -31.79 10.26 14.19
C ALA A 277 -30.82 9.34 13.40
N ASN A 278 -29.72 8.91 14.03
CA ASN A 278 -28.71 8.07 13.38
C ASN A 278 -29.26 6.70 12.96
N THR A 279 -30.07 6.06 13.81
CA THR A 279 -30.69 4.75 13.47
C THR A 279 -31.76 4.88 12.38
N GLN A 280 -32.55 5.96 12.38
CA GLN A 280 -33.51 6.30 11.32
C GLN A 280 -32.78 6.53 9.98
N LEU A 281 -31.78 7.41 9.97
CA LEU A 281 -31.01 7.79 8.78
C LEU A 281 -30.24 6.60 8.18
N ALA A 282 -29.60 5.77 9.01
CA ALA A 282 -28.91 4.56 8.54
C ALA A 282 -29.89 3.57 7.88
N ALA A 283 -31.08 3.37 8.45
CA ALA A 283 -32.14 2.56 7.83
C ALA A 283 -32.61 3.17 6.50
N THR A 284 -32.66 4.49 6.38
CA THR A 284 -33.02 5.19 5.14
C THR A 284 -31.92 5.09 4.07
N PHE A 285 -30.64 5.24 4.42
CA PHE A 285 -29.52 4.97 3.49
C PHE A 285 -29.58 3.54 2.93
N ARG A 286 -29.83 2.54 3.79
CA ARG A 286 -29.99 1.13 3.38
C ARG A 286 -31.17 0.93 2.42
N LYS A 287 -32.29 1.62 2.62
CA LYS A 287 -33.45 1.62 1.68
C LYS A 287 -33.15 2.33 0.35
N MET A 288 -32.35 3.40 0.38
CA MET A 288 -31.99 4.18 -0.81
C MET A 288 -30.82 3.59 -1.62
N GLY A 289 -30.09 2.62 -1.06
CA GLY A 289 -28.83 2.13 -1.64
C GLY A 289 -27.70 3.17 -1.56
N TRP A 290 -27.74 4.06 -0.58
CA TRP A 290 -26.68 5.05 -0.32
C TRP A 290 -25.70 4.49 0.72
N TYR A 291 -24.43 4.87 0.60
CA TYR A 291 -23.35 4.53 1.54
C TYR A 291 -23.38 3.07 2.01
N PRO A 292 -23.23 2.07 1.12
CA PRO A 292 -23.23 0.66 1.51
C PRO A 292 -22.23 0.39 2.63
N ASP A 293 -21.01 0.91 2.51
CA ASP A 293 -19.90 0.67 3.43
C ASP A 293 -19.80 1.72 4.56
N LEU A 294 -20.95 2.26 4.99
CA LEU A 294 -21.11 3.28 6.04
C LEU A 294 -20.34 2.94 7.34
N LYS A 295 -19.27 3.70 7.64
CA LYS A 295 -18.62 3.69 8.95
C LYS A 295 -19.51 4.39 9.97
N VAL A 296 -19.60 3.81 11.17
CA VAL A 296 -20.26 4.41 12.33
C VAL A 296 -19.24 4.42 13.47
N VAL A 297 -19.14 5.53 14.18
CA VAL A 297 -18.35 5.70 15.41
C VAL A 297 -19.30 6.10 16.55
N VAL A 298 -19.01 5.66 17.77
CA VAL A 298 -19.87 5.90 18.95
C VAL A 298 -19.02 6.38 20.11
N GLY A 299 -19.41 7.49 20.76
CA GLY A 299 -18.77 7.97 21.98
C GLY A 299 -19.28 9.32 22.46
N ALA A 300 -19.03 9.67 23.73
CA ALA A 300 -19.49 10.95 24.30
C ALA A 300 -18.82 12.19 23.66
N HIS A 301 -19.40 13.37 23.87
CA HIS A 301 -18.89 14.64 23.30
C HIS A 301 -17.41 14.90 23.64
N GLU A 302 -16.93 14.41 24.79
CA GLU A 302 -15.54 14.56 25.28
C GLU A 302 -14.73 13.25 25.23
N GLU A 303 -15.21 12.22 24.54
CA GLU A 303 -14.52 10.92 24.47
C GLU A 303 -13.43 10.90 23.40
N GLU A 304 -12.21 11.22 23.81
CA GLU A 304 -10.99 11.20 22.98
C GLU A 304 -10.85 9.94 22.12
N ALA A 305 -11.20 8.76 22.64
CA ALA A 305 -11.11 7.49 21.91
C ALA A 305 -11.97 7.47 20.61
N ALA A 306 -13.15 8.09 20.63
CA ALA A 306 -14.01 8.17 19.45
C ALA A 306 -13.47 9.15 18.41
N TYR A 307 -12.87 10.27 18.84
CA TYR A 307 -12.19 11.21 17.93
C TYR A 307 -10.89 10.63 17.36
N ALA A 308 -10.18 9.78 18.12
CA ALA A 308 -9.05 9.01 17.64
C ALA A 308 -9.44 7.97 16.58
N GLU A 309 -10.57 7.27 16.75
CA GLU A 309 -11.13 6.35 15.74
C GLU A 309 -11.53 7.09 14.45
N ILE A 310 -12.20 8.25 14.59
CA ILE A 310 -12.48 9.15 13.46
C ILE A 310 -11.18 9.57 12.77
N GLY A 311 -10.16 9.97 13.54
CA GLY A 311 -8.85 10.35 13.02
C GLY A 311 -8.16 9.23 12.24
N ALA A 312 -8.24 7.98 12.71
CA ALA A 312 -7.72 6.80 12.01
C ALA A 312 -8.43 6.59 10.67
N TYR A 313 -9.76 6.63 10.66
CA TYR A 313 -10.55 6.51 9.43
C TYR A 313 -10.25 7.64 8.43
N VAL A 314 -10.05 8.88 8.92
CA VAL A 314 -9.67 10.03 8.10
C VAL A 314 -8.25 9.88 7.52
N ARG A 315 -7.26 9.41 8.30
CA ARG A 315 -5.89 9.13 7.80
C ARG A 315 -5.87 8.02 6.74
N ALA A 316 -6.64 6.96 6.96
CA ALA A 316 -6.80 5.87 5.99
C ALA A 316 -7.38 6.38 4.67
N TYR A 317 -8.39 7.27 4.73
CA TYR A 317 -9.00 7.85 3.53
C TYR A 317 -8.09 8.90 2.85
N GLU A 318 -7.41 9.77 3.61
CA GLU A 318 -6.37 10.69 3.09
C GLU A 318 -5.25 9.92 2.37
N THR A 319 -4.85 8.76 2.91
CA THR A 319 -3.88 7.86 2.28
C THR A 319 -4.42 7.29 0.96
N TYR A 320 -5.61 6.67 0.97
CA TYR A 320 -6.24 6.09 -0.23
C TYR A 320 -6.45 7.11 -1.36
N VAL A 321 -6.90 8.33 -1.05
CA VAL A 321 -7.04 9.43 -2.02
C VAL A 321 -5.66 9.86 -2.52
N GLY A 322 -4.65 9.94 -1.64
CA GLY A 322 -3.28 10.26 -1.99
C GLY A 322 -2.60 9.26 -2.93
N LEU A 323 -3.02 7.99 -2.97
CA LEU A 323 -2.51 7.00 -3.91
C LEU A 323 -2.92 7.29 -5.37
N GLN A 324 -4.07 7.94 -5.59
CA GLN A 324 -4.67 8.10 -6.93
C GLN A 324 -3.84 8.98 -7.88
N SER A 325 -2.91 9.76 -7.33
CA SER A 325 -1.99 10.65 -8.05
C SER A 325 -0.51 10.25 -7.93
N LEU A 326 -0.17 9.15 -7.24
CA LEU A 326 1.23 8.70 -7.10
C LEU A 326 1.82 8.30 -8.46
N ASN A 327 3.06 8.72 -8.71
CA ASN A 327 3.88 8.24 -9.82
C ASN A 327 4.88 7.19 -9.31
N ILE A 328 4.69 5.93 -9.72
CA ILE A 328 5.61 4.82 -9.46
C ILE A 328 6.44 4.58 -10.72
N GLY A 329 7.77 4.66 -10.59
CA GLY A 329 8.71 4.23 -11.63
C GLY A 329 9.06 2.74 -11.51
N VAL A 330 9.27 2.10 -12.64
CA VAL A 330 9.84 0.74 -12.75
C VAL A 330 11.05 0.83 -13.68
N ILE A 331 12.26 0.74 -13.10
CA ILE A 331 13.51 0.78 -13.86
C ILE A 331 13.95 -0.66 -14.16
N GLY A 332 13.74 -1.08 -15.41
CA GLY A 332 13.86 -2.48 -15.82
C GLY A 332 12.51 -3.21 -15.85
N HIS A 333 12.45 -4.40 -15.28
CA HIS A 333 11.26 -5.27 -15.23
C HIS A 333 11.23 -6.09 -13.93
N VAL A 334 10.22 -6.94 -13.74
CA VAL A 334 10.16 -7.90 -12.61
C VAL A 334 11.31 -8.91 -12.71
N PHE A 335 11.91 -9.32 -11.58
CA PHE A 335 12.98 -10.31 -11.57
C PHE A 335 12.51 -11.64 -12.19
N ARG A 336 13.34 -12.22 -13.06
CA ARG A 336 12.96 -13.33 -13.94
C ARG A 336 12.67 -14.62 -13.16
N GLY A 337 11.39 -14.87 -12.91
CA GLY A 337 10.88 -16.09 -12.27
C GLY A 337 9.99 -15.84 -11.05
N MET A 338 9.99 -14.61 -10.52
CA MET A 338 9.16 -14.18 -9.40
C MET A 338 7.75 -13.78 -9.90
N TYR A 339 6.98 -14.79 -10.32
CA TYR A 339 5.64 -14.60 -10.89
C TYR A 339 4.62 -13.99 -9.91
N ASP A 340 4.91 -13.98 -8.60
CA ASP A 340 4.11 -13.34 -7.56
C ASP A 340 4.21 -11.80 -7.54
N PHE A 341 5.21 -11.23 -8.22
CA PHE A 341 5.33 -9.77 -8.45
C PHE A 341 4.85 -9.32 -9.84
N GLU A 342 4.44 -10.23 -10.72
CA GLU A 342 3.98 -9.88 -12.07
C GLU A 342 2.66 -9.08 -12.00
N TYR A 343 2.60 -7.94 -12.71
CA TYR A 343 1.57 -6.93 -12.49
C TYR A 343 0.92 -6.41 -13.78
N ASP A 344 -0.40 -6.19 -13.73
CA ASP A 344 -1.13 -5.45 -14.75
C ASP A 344 -1.32 -3.99 -14.32
N LYS A 345 -0.74 -3.07 -15.09
CA LYS A 345 -0.78 -1.61 -14.84
C LYS A 345 -2.19 -1.03 -14.88
N THR A 346 -3.06 -1.58 -15.72
CA THR A 346 -4.47 -1.22 -15.86
C THR A 346 -5.24 -1.63 -14.61
N MET A 347 -4.98 -2.83 -14.09
CA MET A 347 -5.56 -3.32 -12.84
C MET A 347 -5.05 -2.52 -11.62
N ILE A 348 -3.75 -2.19 -11.57
CA ILE A 348 -3.22 -1.28 -10.53
C ILE A 348 -3.93 0.07 -10.59
N LYS A 349 -4.00 0.71 -11.77
CA LYS A 349 -4.63 2.03 -11.90
C LYS A 349 -6.14 2.01 -11.63
N GLY A 350 -6.82 0.92 -12.00
CA GLY A 350 -8.26 0.75 -11.86
C GLY A 350 -8.74 0.30 -10.47
N THR A 351 -7.86 -0.25 -9.62
CA THR A 351 -8.24 -0.76 -8.28
C THR A 351 -7.44 -0.15 -7.13
N LEU A 352 -6.12 0.04 -7.30
CA LEU A 352 -5.25 0.57 -6.23
C LEU A 352 -5.04 2.09 -6.34
N GLY A 353 -4.90 2.60 -7.57
CA GLY A 353 -4.88 4.04 -7.86
C GLY A 353 -3.58 4.65 -8.44
N PRO A 354 -2.36 4.17 -8.14
CA PRO A 354 -1.13 4.78 -8.67
C PRO A 354 -0.95 4.68 -10.20
N ASN A 355 -0.13 5.57 -10.75
CA ASN A 355 0.39 5.49 -12.11
C ASN A 355 1.67 4.63 -12.12
N VAL A 356 1.79 3.65 -13.02
CA VAL A 356 2.98 2.78 -13.11
C VAL A 356 3.74 3.00 -14.43
N ILE A 357 4.81 3.77 -14.34
CA ILE A 357 5.65 4.23 -15.45
C ILE A 357 6.81 3.25 -15.61
N SER A 358 6.96 2.61 -16.78
CA SER A 358 8.22 1.91 -17.09
C SER A 358 9.23 2.93 -17.55
N ILE A 359 10.47 2.80 -17.11
CA ILE A 359 11.56 3.74 -17.38
C ILE A 359 12.73 2.93 -17.93
N GLN A 360 13.27 3.32 -19.09
CA GLN A 360 14.46 2.64 -19.61
C GLN A 360 15.64 2.84 -18.64
N VAL A 361 16.35 1.73 -18.36
CA VAL A 361 17.52 1.73 -17.47
C VAL A 361 18.60 2.73 -17.90
N ASP A 362 18.68 3.04 -19.21
CA ASP A 362 19.59 4.02 -19.77
C ASP A 362 19.42 5.44 -19.22
N HIS A 363 18.27 5.82 -18.65
CA HIS A 363 18.16 7.11 -17.95
C HIS A 363 18.95 7.11 -16.64
N LEU A 364 18.88 6.03 -15.87
CA LEU A 364 19.67 5.84 -14.65
C LEU A 364 21.15 5.72 -14.99
N LEU A 365 21.50 4.86 -15.97
CA LEU A 365 22.90 4.60 -16.35
C LEU A 365 23.57 5.81 -17.01
N ARG A 366 22.80 6.68 -17.68
CA ARG A 366 23.30 7.97 -18.18
C ARG A 366 23.75 8.86 -17.02
N GLN A 367 22.87 9.11 -16.06
CA GLN A 367 23.16 9.93 -14.88
C GLN A 367 24.27 9.32 -14.00
N PHE A 368 24.38 7.98 -13.94
CA PHE A 368 25.47 7.29 -13.24
C PHE A 368 26.85 7.51 -13.87
N ARG A 369 26.93 7.56 -15.21
CA ARG A 369 28.17 7.86 -15.95
C ARG A 369 28.52 9.35 -15.95
N GLU A 370 27.52 10.22 -15.85
CA GLU A 370 27.67 11.68 -15.86
C GLU A 370 28.00 12.27 -14.48
N ALA A 371 27.77 11.53 -13.38
CA ALA A 371 28.02 11.99 -12.02
C ALA A 371 29.50 12.35 -11.77
N ALA A 372 29.78 13.64 -11.58
CA ALA A 372 31.11 14.15 -11.33
C ALA A 372 31.55 13.94 -9.87
N ASP A 373 32.85 14.05 -9.61
CA ASP A 373 33.40 13.82 -8.27
C ASP A 373 33.07 14.99 -7.31
N ASP A 374 32.68 16.15 -7.84
CA ASP A 374 32.05 17.24 -7.07
C ASP A 374 30.62 16.88 -6.61
N ASP A 375 29.79 16.30 -7.49
CA ASP A 375 28.41 15.91 -7.17
C ASP A 375 28.33 14.91 -6.01
N ILE A 376 29.28 13.96 -5.95
CA ILE A 376 29.29 12.89 -4.94
C ILE A 376 30.10 13.19 -3.68
N ARG A 377 30.90 14.26 -3.65
CA ARG A 377 31.83 14.54 -2.53
C ARG A 377 31.13 14.56 -1.18
N ASP A 378 30.01 15.27 -1.09
CA ASP A 378 29.27 15.41 0.16
C ASP A 378 28.54 14.12 0.54
N ILE A 379 28.11 13.31 -0.44
CA ILE A 379 27.50 11.99 -0.22
C ILE A 379 28.55 11.00 0.34
N VAL A 380 29.75 10.97 -0.23
CA VAL A 380 30.87 10.14 0.26
C VAL A 380 31.31 10.58 1.65
N SER A 381 31.47 11.90 1.88
CA SER A 381 31.82 12.47 3.18
C SER A 381 30.77 12.17 4.26
N ALA A 382 29.48 12.35 3.93
CA ALA A 382 28.38 11.99 4.82
C ALA A 382 28.38 10.49 5.13
N THR A 383 28.57 9.63 4.13
CA THR A 383 28.60 8.17 4.31
C THR A 383 29.75 7.74 5.24
N LYS A 384 30.97 8.26 5.01
CA LYS A 384 32.16 7.95 5.82
C LYS A 384 32.11 8.52 7.24
N SER A 385 31.33 9.58 7.49
CA SER A 385 31.20 10.20 8.82
C SER A 385 29.98 9.72 9.62
N ARG A 386 28.93 9.22 8.96
CA ARG A 386 27.68 8.78 9.59
C ARG A 386 27.64 7.31 10.00
N PHE A 387 28.46 6.45 9.39
CA PHE A 387 28.33 5.00 9.49
C PHE A 387 29.63 4.28 9.83
N ASN A 388 29.53 3.18 10.59
CA ASN A 388 30.65 2.30 10.90
C ASN A 388 30.97 1.38 9.71
N ILE A 389 31.85 1.82 8.82
CA ILE A 389 32.26 1.05 7.65
C ILE A 389 33.29 -0.01 8.05
N VAL A 390 32.90 -1.28 7.92
CA VAL A 390 33.71 -2.45 8.29
C VAL A 390 34.18 -3.20 7.05
N GLY A 391 33.32 -3.35 6.05
CA GLY A 391 33.57 -4.23 4.89
C GLY A 391 34.25 -3.56 3.69
N LEU A 392 34.03 -2.26 3.46
CA LEU A 392 34.16 -1.63 2.13
C LEU A 392 35.48 -0.87 1.90
N GLY A 393 35.85 -0.73 0.62
CA GLY A 393 36.88 0.22 0.17
C GLY A 393 36.29 1.55 -0.30
N ASP A 394 37.15 2.54 -0.53
CA ASP A 394 36.74 3.88 -1.01
C ASP A 394 36.00 3.82 -2.34
N ASP A 395 36.50 3.03 -3.31
CA ASP A 395 35.86 2.81 -4.62
C ASP A 395 34.42 2.25 -4.51
N ASP A 396 34.12 1.43 -3.50
CA ASP A 396 32.78 0.86 -3.29
C ASP A 396 31.81 1.96 -2.80
N ILE A 397 32.29 2.82 -1.91
CA ILE A 397 31.53 3.97 -1.36
C ILE A 397 31.27 5.00 -2.47
N GLU A 398 32.29 5.30 -3.30
CA GLU A 398 32.18 6.23 -4.42
C GLU A 398 31.22 5.71 -5.50
N ARG A 399 31.29 4.43 -5.87
CA ARG A 399 30.31 3.82 -6.78
C ARG A 399 28.88 3.92 -6.23
N SER A 400 28.65 3.59 -4.96
CA SER A 400 27.31 3.71 -4.36
C SER A 400 26.84 5.15 -4.18
N ALA A 401 27.74 6.11 -4.01
CA ALA A 401 27.41 7.54 -4.05
C ALA A 401 26.97 7.99 -5.45
N LYS A 402 27.64 7.52 -6.52
CA LYS A 402 27.20 7.76 -7.92
C LYS A 402 25.84 7.10 -8.20
N PHE A 403 25.55 5.94 -7.59
CA PHE A 403 24.21 5.32 -7.67
C PHE A 403 23.14 6.20 -7.00
N TYR A 404 23.37 6.69 -5.78
CA TYR A 404 22.41 7.56 -5.09
C TYR A 404 22.15 8.86 -5.86
N TYR A 405 23.19 9.50 -6.39
CA TYR A 405 23.04 10.67 -7.26
C TYR A 405 22.18 10.34 -8.49
N ALA A 406 22.53 9.28 -9.22
CA ALA A 406 21.83 8.88 -10.44
C ALA A 406 20.35 8.54 -10.19
N LEU A 407 20.07 7.82 -9.10
CA LEU A 407 18.71 7.44 -8.73
C LEU A 407 17.89 8.65 -8.29
N ARG A 408 18.45 9.52 -7.43
CA ARG A 408 17.81 10.77 -6.99
C ARG A 408 17.49 11.68 -8.18
N SER A 409 18.44 11.88 -9.09
CA SER A 409 18.25 12.71 -10.29
C SER A 409 17.21 12.10 -11.24
N THR A 410 17.17 10.78 -11.38
CA THR A 410 16.11 10.08 -12.15
C THR A 410 14.72 10.25 -11.53
N ILE A 411 14.61 10.14 -10.19
CA ILE A 411 13.37 10.34 -9.42
C ILE A 411 12.83 11.77 -9.59
N GLU A 412 13.68 12.79 -9.45
CA GLU A 412 13.23 14.19 -9.59
C GLU A 412 12.94 14.55 -11.06
N ARG A 413 13.78 14.10 -12.02
CA ARG A 413 13.58 14.36 -13.45
C ARG A 413 12.23 13.85 -13.95
N PHE A 414 11.83 12.63 -13.57
CA PHE A 414 10.53 12.06 -13.95
C PHE A 414 9.42 12.28 -12.92
N ARG A 415 9.69 13.04 -11.84
CA ARG A 415 8.73 13.41 -10.79
C ARG A 415 8.02 12.18 -10.20
N LEU A 416 8.82 11.16 -9.91
CA LEU A 416 8.41 9.92 -9.27
C LEU A 416 8.26 10.16 -7.77
N ASP A 417 7.26 9.56 -7.16
CA ASP A 417 7.07 9.55 -5.70
C ASP A 417 7.63 8.25 -5.09
N ALA A 418 7.67 7.18 -5.90
CA ALA A 418 8.30 5.91 -5.57
C ALA A 418 8.94 5.26 -6.81
N VAL A 419 9.91 4.37 -6.62
CA VAL A 419 10.53 3.62 -7.72
C VAL A 419 10.94 2.21 -7.29
N THR A 420 10.76 1.23 -8.16
CA THR A 420 11.32 -0.12 -8.03
C THR A 420 12.39 -0.36 -9.10
N LEU A 421 13.42 -1.12 -8.73
CA LEU A 421 14.57 -1.45 -9.58
C LEU A 421 14.56 -2.94 -9.93
N LEU A 422 15.01 -3.31 -11.13
CA LEU A 422 15.49 -4.66 -11.40
C LEU A 422 16.88 -4.83 -10.76
N GLY A 423 16.88 -5.09 -9.45
CA GLY A 423 18.08 -5.42 -8.69
C GLY A 423 18.52 -6.88 -8.87
N GLN A 424 19.41 -7.32 -7.97
CA GLN A 424 19.97 -8.67 -7.89
C GLN A 424 20.49 -9.28 -9.23
N HIS A 425 20.96 -8.48 -10.19
CA HIS A 425 21.86 -8.89 -11.32
C HIS A 425 21.96 -7.85 -12.43
N TYR A 426 21.00 -6.92 -12.54
CA TYR A 426 20.92 -6.04 -13.71
C TYR A 426 21.40 -4.63 -13.41
N THR A 427 20.85 -3.94 -12.41
CA THR A 427 21.41 -2.64 -11.99
C THR A 427 22.79 -2.80 -11.37
N GLU A 428 23.06 -3.94 -10.74
CA GLU A 428 24.30 -4.27 -10.03
C GLU A 428 25.47 -4.50 -11.00
N GLU A 429 25.29 -5.31 -12.05
CA GLU A 429 26.30 -5.52 -13.08
C GLU A 429 26.47 -4.29 -13.98
N LYS A 430 25.40 -3.52 -14.25
CA LYS A 430 25.48 -2.30 -15.07
C LYS A 430 26.14 -1.11 -14.36
N THR A 431 26.22 -1.10 -13.03
CA THR A 431 26.85 -0.01 -12.24
C THR A 431 28.07 -0.46 -11.41
N GLY A 432 28.26 -1.78 -11.24
CA GLY A 432 29.30 -2.35 -10.40
C GLY A 432 29.06 -2.23 -8.90
N THR A 433 27.85 -1.87 -8.45
CA THR A 433 27.49 -1.74 -7.03
C THR A 433 25.99 -1.97 -6.77
N THR A 434 25.62 -2.14 -5.50
CA THR A 434 24.23 -2.26 -5.04
C THR A 434 23.54 -0.88 -4.88
N PRO A 435 22.21 -0.81 -5.02
CA PRO A 435 21.43 0.41 -4.77
C PRO A 435 21.29 0.78 -3.28
N TYR A 436 21.87 -0.01 -2.36
CA TYR A 436 21.41 -0.06 -0.97
C TYR A 436 21.69 1.23 -0.16
N LEU A 437 22.83 1.90 -0.40
CA LEU A 437 23.08 3.25 0.13
C LEU A 437 22.01 4.25 -0.34
N ALA A 438 21.65 4.19 -1.62
CA ALA A 438 20.67 5.10 -2.21
C ALA A 438 19.28 4.89 -1.60
N ASN A 439 18.85 3.64 -1.49
CA ASN A 439 17.56 3.27 -0.92
C ASN A 439 17.45 3.75 0.54
N THR A 440 18.45 3.45 1.38
CA THR A 440 18.48 3.92 2.78
C THR A 440 18.42 5.45 2.89
N MET A 441 19.21 6.19 2.11
CA MET A 441 19.20 7.66 2.17
C MET A 441 17.84 8.25 1.71
N LEU A 442 17.24 7.70 0.66
CA LEU A 442 15.91 8.12 0.19
C LEU A 442 14.80 7.77 1.21
N HIS A 443 14.92 6.61 1.88
CA HIS A 443 14.02 6.18 2.96
C HIS A 443 14.12 7.06 4.21
N GLU A 444 15.32 7.57 4.53
CA GLU A 444 15.56 8.56 5.61
C GLU A 444 14.98 9.94 5.28
N GLU A 445 15.05 10.36 4.02
CA GLU A 445 14.40 11.61 3.56
C GLU A 445 12.87 11.53 3.64
N GLY A 446 12.28 10.33 3.75
CA GLY A 446 10.85 10.06 3.95
C GLY A 446 9.95 10.42 2.76
N ARG A 447 10.42 11.29 1.86
CA ARG A 447 9.73 11.77 0.65
C ARG A 447 9.69 10.74 -0.49
N TYR A 448 10.62 9.79 -0.49
CA TYR A 448 10.79 8.82 -1.57
C TYR A 448 10.84 7.39 -1.06
N VAL A 449 10.03 6.53 -1.69
CA VAL A 449 9.94 5.12 -1.34
C VAL A 449 10.60 4.29 -2.45
N VAL A 450 11.49 3.38 -2.08
CA VAL A 450 12.27 2.58 -3.06
C VAL A 450 12.34 1.11 -2.65
N ASN A 451 12.24 0.20 -3.61
CA ASN A 451 12.55 -1.22 -3.43
C ASN A 451 13.19 -1.89 -4.67
N THR A 452 13.36 -3.22 -4.61
CA THR A 452 14.06 -4.07 -5.60
C THR A 452 13.13 -5.09 -6.28
N GLU A 453 13.70 -5.96 -7.12
CA GLU A 453 13.10 -6.99 -8.00
C GLU A 453 11.91 -6.59 -8.88
N GLY A 454 11.56 -5.31 -8.99
CA GLY A 454 10.36 -4.87 -9.69
C GLY A 454 9.06 -5.10 -8.92
N ASP A 455 9.10 -5.35 -7.59
CA ASP A 455 7.92 -5.58 -6.75
C ASP A 455 7.09 -4.30 -6.56
N VAL A 456 6.25 -4.00 -7.55
CA VAL A 456 5.35 -2.84 -7.55
C VAL A 456 4.28 -2.95 -6.45
N HIS A 457 3.83 -4.15 -6.09
CA HIS A 457 2.76 -4.30 -5.09
C HIS A 457 3.26 -4.11 -3.66
N GLY A 458 4.43 -4.63 -3.34
CA GLY A 458 5.18 -4.30 -2.13
C GLY A 458 5.49 -2.82 -2.06
N LEU A 459 5.92 -2.20 -3.17
CA LEU A 459 6.18 -0.75 -3.21
C LEU A 459 4.92 0.08 -2.94
N ILE A 460 3.75 -0.33 -3.43
CA ILE A 460 2.46 0.30 -3.10
C ILE A 460 2.15 0.16 -1.61
N MET A 461 2.37 -1.02 -1.01
CA MET A 461 2.22 -1.21 0.44
C MET A 461 3.21 -0.33 1.23
N MET A 462 4.46 -0.20 0.77
CA MET A 462 5.43 0.72 1.39
C MET A 462 4.96 2.18 1.34
N CYS A 463 4.37 2.62 0.22
CA CYS A 463 3.78 3.96 0.08
C CYS A 463 2.57 4.17 1.01
N ILE A 464 1.74 3.14 1.21
CA ILE A 464 0.60 3.17 2.14
C ILE A 464 1.11 3.34 3.57
N MET A 465 2.02 2.47 4.02
CA MET A 465 2.54 2.51 5.38
C MET A 465 3.35 3.78 5.67
N ASN A 466 4.20 4.24 4.74
CA ASN A 466 4.91 5.53 4.83
C ASN A 466 3.93 6.71 5.07
N ARG A 467 2.80 6.75 4.35
CA ARG A 467 1.79 7.81 4.50
C ARG A 467 1.00 7.71 5.81
N LEU A 468 0.85 6.52 6.38
CA LEU A 468 0.17 6.32 7.68
C LEU A 468 1.06 6.65 8.89
N THR A 469 2.36 6.32 8.82
CA THR A 469 3.31 6.49 9.95
C THR A 469 4.14 7.77 9.87
N GLY A 470 4.31 8.34 8.67
CA GLY A 470 5.31 9.37 8.38
C GLY A 470 6.75 8.83 8.25
N GLN A 471 6.94 7.51 8.24
CA GLN A 471 8.25 6.87 8.19
C GLN A 471 8.28 5.71 7.20
N THR A 472 9.26 5.70 6.29
CA THR A 472 9.41 4.66 5.27
C THR A 472 9.63 3.29 5.93
N PRO A 473 8.81 2.27 5.58
CA PRO A 473 8.87 0.95 6.21
C PRO A 473 10.01 0.08 5.69
N ALA A 474 10.29 -0.98 6.44
CA ALA A 474 11.19 -2.05 6.03
C ALA A 474 10.58 -2.90 4.89
N PHE A 475 11.43 -3.44 4.03
CA PHE A 475 11.13 -4.30 2.89
C PHE A 475 11.87 -5.63 3.09
N ALA A 476 11.16 -6.65 3.53
CA ALA A 476 11.73 -7.87 4.07
C ALA A 476 11.19 -9.13 3.37
N GLU A 477 11.81 -10.26 3.67
CA GLU A 477 11.44 -11.59 3.17
C GLU A 477 11.08 -12.52 4.34
N TRP A 478 10.24 -13.53 4.07
CA TRP A 478 9.96 -14.58 5.05
C TRP A 478 11.14 -15.57 5.14
N GLY A 479 11.95 -15.47 6.19
CA GLY A 479 13.04 -16.40 6.49
C GLY A 479 12.61 -17.59 7.36
N GLU A 480 13.50 -17.99 8.27
CA GLU A 480 13.28 -19.13 9.19
C GLU A 480 12.25 -18.83 10.29
N TYR A 481 11.80 -19.86 11.02
CA TYR A 481 10.84 -19.71 12.13
C TYR A 481 11.29 -20.40 13.41
N ASP A 482 10.92 -19.82 14.55
CA ASP A 482 11.16 -20.35 15.90
C ASP A 482 9.82 -20.65 16.58
N GLU A 483 9.55 -21.93 16.84
CA GLU A 483 8.36 -22.40 17.54
C GLU A 483 8.39 -22.09 19.06
N THR A 484 9.58 -21.98 19.66
CA THR A 484 9.77 -21.67 21.09
C THR A 484 9.48 -20.20 21.37
N LEU A 485 9.87 -19.31 20.46
CA LEU A 485 9.61 -17.87 20.55
C LEU A 485 8.28 -17.46 19.89
N ASN A 486 7.62 -18.38 19.19
CA ASN A 486 6.47 -18.13 18.31
C ASN A 486 6.72 -17.00 17.30
N ALA A 487 7.86 -17.06 16.61
CA ALA A 487 8.40 -15.97 15.81
C ALA A 487 8.91 -16.40 14.43
N ILE A 488 9.00 -15.42 13.51
CA ILE A 488 9.64 -15.55 12.20
C ILE A 488 10.86 -14.63 12.17
N LEU A 489 11.99 -15.15 11.68
CA LEU A 489 13.14 -14.35 11.28
C LEU A 489 12.86 -13.75 9.89
N MET A 490 12.70 -12.45 9.84
CA MET A 490 12.63 -11.69 8.60
C MET A 490 14.05 -11.28 8.18
N ILE A 491 14.37 -11.52 6.91
CA ILE A 491 15.63 -11.12 6.26
C ILE A 491 15.33 -9.93 5.33
N HIS A 492 16.34 -9.18 4.92
CA HIS A 492 16.20 -7.94 4.15
C HIS A 492 17.18 -7.90 2.99
N HIS A 493 17.00 -6.94 2.09
CA HIS A 493 17.90 -6.66 0.96
C HIS A 493 18.90 -5.53 1.26
N GLY A 494 19.53 -5.52 2.43
CA GLY A 494 20.69 -4.66 2.73
C GLY A 494 20.44 -3.15 2.85
N TYR A 495 19.20 -2.67 2.73
CA TYR A 495 18.80 -1.27 2.94
C TYR A 495 17.52 -1.16 3.78
N ALA A 496 17.42 -0.15 4.64
CA ALA A 496 16.19 0.29 5.30
C ALA A 496 16.41 1.68 5.93
N ASN A 497 15.35 2.32 6.43
CA ASN A 497 15.50 3.54 7.24
C ASN A 497 16.30 3.24 8.52
N THR A 498 17.37 4.00 8.79
CA THR A 498 18.33 3.68 9.89
C THR A 498 17.75 3.84 11.29
N ASP A 499 16.67 4.61 11.46
CA ASP A 499 15.98 4.72 12.75
C ASP A 499 15.25 3.42 13.14
N TYR A 500 15.23 2.40 12.28
CA TYR A 500 14.74 1.06 12.61
C TYR A 500 15.74 0.24 13.45
N ALA A 501 17.03 0.63 13.51
CA ALA A 501 18.03 -0.07 14.32
C ALA A 501 17.76 0.05 15.83
N THR A 502 18.23 -0.93 16.61
CA THR A 502 18.12 -0.93 18.08
C THR A 502 18.86 0.26 18.72
N ASP A 503 20.04 0.59 18.21
CA ASP A 503 20.73 1.87 18.42
C ASP A 503 21.52 2.24 17.16
N ARG A 504 21.80 3.53 16.95
CA ARG A 504 22.56 4.00 15.79
C ARG A 504 24.00 3.47 15.77
N GLY A 505 24.57 3.15 16.93
CA GLY A 505 25.89 2.54 17.07
C GLY A 505 25.96 1.05 16.71
N THR A 506 24.84 0.33 16.58
CA THR A 506 24.85 -1.07 16.11
C THR A 506 24.87 -1.18 14.58
N ILE A 507 24.60 -0.09 13.86
CA ILE A 507 24.60 -0.06 12.39
C ILE A 507 26.03 -0.21 11.88
N LYS A 508 26.30 -1.30 11.16
CA LYS A 508 27.52 -1.47 10.37
C LYS A 508 27.21 -1.27 8.89
N VAL A 509 28.20 -0.79 8.15
CA VAL A 509 28.24 -0.87 6.69
C VAL A 509 29.24 -1.95 6.31
N ASN A 510 28.73 -2.99 5.68
CA ASN A 510 29.46 -4.20 5.33
C ASN A 510 29.44 -4.42 3.81
N ARG A 511 30.08 -5.49 3.34
CA ARG A 511 29.87 -5.99 1.97
C ARG A 511 28.41 -6.44 1.78
N SER A 512 27.95 -6.53 0.53
CA SER A 512 26.79 -7.37 0.25
C SER A 512 27.18 -8.84 0.46
N PRO A 513 26.33 -9.69 1.07
CA PRO A 513 26.59 -11.13 1.16
C PRO A 513 26.64 -11.77 -0.23
N GLU A 514 25.79 -11.28 -1.16
CA GLU A 514 25.63 -11.74 -2.53
C GLU A 514 26.59 -11.05 -3.52
N GLN A 515 26.76 -11.64 -4.71
CA GLN A 515 27.74 -11.19 -5.71
C GLN A 515 27.15 -11.12 -7.12
N TRP A 516 26.19 -10.21 -7.29
CA TRP A 516 25.41 -9.98 -8.51
C TRP A 516 26.16 -9.21 -9.61
N GLY A 517 27.37 -9.67 -9.97
CA GLY A 517 28.20 -9.04 -11.02
C GLY A 517 28.85 -7.72 -10.60
N LEU A 518 29.01 -7.51 -9.30
CA LEU A 518 29.58 -6.30 -8.69
C LEU A 518 31.06 -6.12 -9.10
N ALA A 519 31.49 -4.86 -9.25
CA ALA A 519 32.89 -4.50 -9.56
C ALA A 519 33.79 -4.45 -8.31
N GLY A 520 33.25 -4.85 -7.15
CA GLY A 520 33.85 -4.76 -5.84
C GLY A 520 32.97 -5.48 -4.83
N LYS A 521 32.90 -5.00 -3.59
CA LYS A 521 32.21 -5.75 -2.51
C LYS A 521 30.69 -5.56 -2.46
N GLY A 522 30.17 -4.50 -3.10
CA GLY A 522 28.78 -4.07 -2.96
C GLY A 522 28.50 -3.49 -1.57
N PHE A 523 27.65 -2.46 -1.50
CA PHE A 523 27.34 -1.78 -0.25
C PHE A 523 26.17 -2.48 0.46
N GLY A 524 26.32 -2.84 1.74
CA GLY A 524 25.23 -3.39 2.56
C GLY A 524 25.19 -2.75 3.95
N PHE A 525 23.99 -2.61 4.51
CA PHE A 525 23.80 -2.29 5.92
C PHE A 525 23.54 -3.57 6.72
N GLU A 526 24.14 -3.68 7.90
CA GLU A 526 23.95 -4.81 8.81
C GLU A 526 23.47 -4.29 10.18
N TYR A 527 22.21 -4.59 10.53
CA TYR A 527 21.63 -4.34 11.86
C TYR A 527 20.34 -5.13 12.13
N THR A 528 20.05 -5.41 13.41
CA THR A 528 18.75 -5.96 13.81
C THR A 528 17.76 -4.84 14.15
N LEU A 529 16.52 -4.97 13.67
CA LEU A 529 15.39 -4.09 13.98
C LEU A 529 15.13 -3.97 15.50
N LYS A 530 14.78 -2.77 15.94
CA LYS A 530 14.47 -2.45 17.35
C LYS A 530 13.18 -3.14 17.85
N PRO A 531 13.09 -3.48 19.15
CA PRO A 531 11.88 -4.06 19.71
C PRO A 531 10.68 -3.10 19.64
N GLY A 532 9.49 -3.62 19.33
CA GLY A 532 8.27 -2.82 19.25
C GLY A 532 7.08 -3.58 18.67
N VAL A 533 5.87 -3.01 18.76
CA VAL A 533 4.71 -3.49 17.98
C VAL A 533 4.94 -3.13 16.53
N VAL A 534 4.65 -4.07 15.63
CA VAL A 534 4.77 -3.90 14.18
C VAL A 534 3.53 -4.42 13.46
N THR A 535 3.27 -3.88 12.28
CA THR A 535 2.31 -4.42 11.32
C THR A 535 3.06 -4.83 10.06
N LEU A 536 2.84 -6.07 9.65
CA LEU A 536 3.41 -6.69 8.46
C LEU A 536 2.33 -6.73 7.37
N GLY A 537 2.70 -6.53 6.11
CA GLY A 537 1.72 -6.58 5.01
C GLY A 537 2.31 -6.60 3.61
N HIS A 538 1.50 -7.02 2.65
CA HIS A 538 1.80 -7.03 1.20
C HIS A 538 0.47 -7.00 0.42
N LEU A 539 0.53 -6.88 -0.91
CA LEU A 539 -0.62 -6.84 -1.83
C LEU A 539 -0.39 -7.85 -2.95
N ILE A 540 -1.39 -8.69 -3.26
CA ILE A 540 -1.30 -9.60 -4.41
C ILE A 540 -2.61 -9.65 -5.19
N ASN A 541 -2.53 -9.91 -6.49
CA ASN A 541 -3.67 -10.08 -7.38
C ASN A 541 -3.80 -11.56 -7.77
N ASP A 542 -4.73 -12.29 -7.16
CA ASP A 542 -5.02 -13.68 -7.54
C ASP A 542 -6.21 -13.77 -8.53
N ALA A 543 -6.67 -14.98 -8.84
CA ALA A 543 -7.74 -15.23 -9.81
C ALA A 543 -9.12 -14.64 -9.41
N GLU A 544 -9.33 -14.28 -8.13
CA GLU A 544 -10.52 -13.55 -7.67
C GLU A 544 -10.29 -12.02 -7.63
N GLY A 545 -9.08 -11.56 -7.95
CA GLY A 545 -8.65 -10.16 -7.89
C GLY A 545 -7.79 -9.85 -6.67
N TYR A 546 -7.59 -8.57 -6.39
CA TYR A 546 -6.71 -8.10 -5.32
C TYR A 546 -7.09 -8.58 -3.90
N LYS A 547 -6.06 -8.86 -3.11
CA LYS A 547 -6.13 -9.03 -1.65
C LYS A 547 -4.92 -8.40 -0.95
N MET A 548 -5.14 -7.91 0.26
CA MET A 548 -4.15 -7.32 1.14
C MET A 548 -3.85 -8.26 2.32
N LEU A 549 -2.57 -8.54 2.56
CA LEU A 549 -2.10 -9.18 3.78
C LEU A 549 -1.93 -8.12 4.88
N ILE A 550 -2.43 -8.43 6.07
CA ILE A 550 -2.27 -7.63 7.29
C ILE A 550 -1.94 -8.61 8.41
N VAL A 551 -0.77 -8.52 9.03
CA VAL A 551 -0.35 -9.40 10.13
C VAL A 551 0.13 -8.54 11.29
N ARG A 552 -0.45 -8.76 12.47
CA ARG A 552 -0.07 -8.04 13.68
C ARG A 552 1.03 -8.79 14.41
N GLY A 553 2.08 -8.09 14.81
CA GLY A 553 3.24 -8.74 15.43
C GLY A 553 4.05 -7.83 16.35
N LYS A 554 5.11 -8.40 16.88
CA LYS A 554 6.04 -7.72 17.78
C LYS A 554 7.48 -8.06 17.41
N ALA A 555 8.24 -7.05 16.98
CA ALA A 555 9.68 -7.16 16.90
C ALA A 555 10.25 -7.43 18.30
N LEU A 556 10.98 -8.53 18.44
CA LEU A 556 11.68 -8.92 19.65
C LEU A 556 13.02 -8.18 19.76
N HIS A 557 13.50 -8.00 20.99
CA HIS A 557 14.85 -7.49 21.21
C HIS A 557 15.85 -8.63 21.01
N VAL A 558 16.73 -8.49 20.03
CA VAL A 558 17.95 -9.28 19.90
C VAL A 558 19.10 -8.43 20.46
N PRO A 559 19.93 -8.92 21.41
CA PRO A 559 20.96 -8.10 22.07
C PRO A 559 22.06 -7.58 21.14
N ASP A 560 22.46 -8.40 20.16
CA ASP A 560 23.49 -8.11 19.17
C ASP A 560 22.91 -8.23 17.75
N ASN A 561 23.58 -7.65 16.75
CA ASN A 561 23.24 -7.90 15.35
C ASN A 561 23.39 -9.39 15.02
N ILE A 562 22.45 -9.97 14.27
CA ILE A 562 22.65 -11.30 13.67
C ILE A 562 23.78 -11.17 12.64
N PRO A 563 24.92 -11.90 12.76
CA PRO A 563 26.12 -11.66 11.97
C PRO A 563 26.05 -12.32 10.58
N CYS A 564 25.04 -11.90 9.81
CA CYS A 564 24.72 -12.37 8.47
C CYS A 564 25.07 -11.36 7.36
N GLU A 565 25.74 -10.25 7.73
CA GLU A 565 26.09 -9.11 6.86
C GLU A 565 24.85 -8.34 6.32
N GLU A 566 23.68 -8.56 6.91
CA GLU A 566 22.38 -8.09 6.46
C GLU A 566 21.51 -7.44 7.56
N ILE A 567 20.42 -6.79 7.15
CA ILE A 567 19.38 -6.32 8.07
C ILE A 567 18.44 -7.47 8.43
N THR A 568 18.05 -7.58 9.70
CA THR A 568 17.17 -8.66 10.19
C THR A 568 16.12 -8.18 11.18
N ALA A 569 15.03 -8.93 11.34
CA ALA A 569 14.04 -8.72 12.40
C ALA A 569 13.48 -10.04 12.90
N LEU A 570 13.37 -10.23 14.21
CA LEU A 570 12.71 -11.41 14.79
C LEU A 570 11.30 -11.02 15.25
N ILE A 571 10.28 -11.39 14.46
CA ILE A 571 8.89 -10.97 14.67
C ILE A 571 8.10 -12.07 15.36
N GLN A 572 7.73 -11.85 16.61
CA GLN A 572 6.77 -12.68 17.34
C GLN A 572 5.34 -12.42 16.85
N LEU A 573 4.58 -13.49 16.63
CA LEU A 573 3.20 -13.48 16.17
C LEU A 573 2.22 -13.68 17.33
N GLU A 574 0.98 -13.21 17.17
CA GLU A 574 -0.12 -13.50 18.10
C GLU A 574 -0.74 -14.89 17.83
N SER A 575 -0.80 -15.31 16.57
CA SER A 575 -1.18 -16.66 16.14
C SER A 575 -0.02 -17.66 16.21
N PRO A 576 -0.26 -18.97 16.45
CA PRO A 576 0.81 -19.99 16.45
C PRO A 576 1.54 -20.06 15.10
N VAL A 577 2.87 -19.93 15.11
CA VAL A 577 3.69 -19.65 13.91
C VAL A 577 3.53 -20.72 12.81
N LYS A 578 3.51 -22.01 13.16
CA LYS A 578 3.27 -23.10 12.19
C LYS A 578 1.88 -23.03 11.54
N SER A 579 0.86 -22.64 12.31
CA SER A 579 -0.51 -22.47 11.80
C SER A 579 -0.63 -21.22 10.92
N PHE A 580 0.06 -20.13 11.28
CA PHE A 580 0.15 -18.93 10.46
C PHE A 580 0.86 -19.20 9.13
N LEU A 581 2.05 -19.82 9.15
CA LEU A 581 2.80 -20.16 7.93
C LEU A 581 2.00 -21.09 7.01
N ALA A 582 1.32 -22.10 7.57
CA ALA A 582 0.44 -22.97 6.80
C ALA A 582 -0.77 -22.25 6.20
N ALA A 583 -1.25 -21.16 6.81
CA ALA A 583 -2.28 -20.30 6.23
C ALA A 583 -1.70 -19.38 5.15
N LEU A 584 -0.61 -18.66 5.43
CA LEU A 584 0.08 -17.73 4.53
C LEU A 584 0.45 -18.40 3.18
N ILE A 585 1.09 -19.57 3.25
CA ILE A 585 1.50 -20.36 2.08
C ILE A 585 0.27 -20.85 1.29
N LYS A 586 -0.81 -21.23 2.00
CA LYS A 586 -2.04 -21.74 1.37
C LYS A 586 -2.87 -20.62 0.72
N GLU A 587 -2.91 -19.43 1.31
CA GLU A 587 -3.50 -18.25 0.68
C GLU A 587 -2.71 -17.82 -0.56
N GLY A 588 -1.39 -18.08 -0.60
CA GLY A 588 -0.54 -17.66 -1.70
C GLY A 588 -0.36 -16.14 -1.72
N PHE A 589 0.25 -15.61 -0.66
CA PHE A 589 0.83 -14.27 -0.66
C PHE A 589 2.27 -14.31 -1.18
N ALA A 590 2.79 -13.14 -1.57
CA ALA A 590 4.13 -13.00 -2.11
C ALA A 590 5.22 -13.30 -1.06
N HIS A 591 6.43 -13.60 -1.52
CA HIS A 591 7.57 -13.89 -0.64
C HIS A 591 8.15 -12.64 0.06
N HIS A 592 7.86 -11.44 -0.46
CA HIS A 592 8.12 -10.18 0.24
C HIS A 592 7.05 -9.82 1.26
N CYS A 593 7.46 -9.04 2.25
CA CYS A 593 6.63 -8.48 3.30
C CYS A 593 7.14 -7.12 3.74
N ILE A 594 6.24 -6.15 3.87
CA ILE A 594 6.56 -4.79 4.30
C ILE A 594 6.31 -4.67 5.80
N ILE A 595 7.30 -4.17 6.55
CA ILE A 595 7.25 -4.07 8.02
C ILE A 595 7.21 -2.60 8.44
N ALA A 596 6.14 -2.19 9.12
CA ALA A 596 6.02 -0.86 9.73
C ALA A 596 5.86 -0.95 11.26
N TYR A 597 6.42 0.01 11.99
CA TYR A 597 6.16 0.14 13.43
C TYR A 597 4.77 0.69 13.73
N GLY A 598 4.19 0.20 14.82
CA GLY A 598 2.81 0.49 15.23
C GLY A 598 1.83 -0.59 14.81
N ASP A 599 0.60 -0.44 15.30
CA ASP A 599 -0.55 -1.25 14.92
C ASP A 599 -1.37 -0.46 13.89
N LEU A 600 -1.34 -0.91 12.63
CA LEU A 600 -1.99 -0.28 11.48
C LEU A 600 -3.18 -1.12 11.00
N SER A 601 -3.61 -2.11 11.78
CA SER A 601 -4.51 -3.18 11.32
C SER A 601 -5.89 -2.67 10.89
N GLU A 602 -6.45 -1.68 11.58
CA GLU A 602 -7.72 -1.04 11.17
C GLU A 602 -7.49 -0.03 10.03
N GLU A 603 -6.48 0.83 10.04
CA GLU A 603 -6.22 1.73 8.89
C GLU A 603 -6.01 0.96 7.57
N LEU A 604 -5.20 -0.10 7.58
CA LEU A 604 -5.01 -0.97 6.41
C LEU A 604 -6.31 -1.67 6.01
N SER A 605 -7.10 -2.16 6.98
CA SER A 605 -8.41 -2.75 6.72
C SER A 605 -9.41 -1.74 6.12
N GLN A 606 -9.34 -0.45 6.50
CA GLN A 606 -10.14 0.61 5.89
C GLN A 606 -9.66 0.93 4.47
N ILE A 607 -8.36 0.99 4.22
CA ILE A 607 -7.79 1.19 2.87
C ILE A 607 -8.21 0.04 1.94
N ALA A 608 -8.16 -1.21 2.40
CA ALA A 608 -8.64 -2.36 1.64
C ALA A 608 -10.14 -2.25 1.29
N ARG A 609 -10.98 -1.76 2.23
CA ARG A 609 -12.41 -1.48 1.99
C ARG A 609 -12.61 -0.35 0.96
N PHE A 610 -11.81 0.73 1.01
CA PHE A 610 -11.88 1.83 0.03
C PHE A 610 -11.49 1.38 -1.39
N MET A 611 -10.43 0.56 -1.51
CA MET A 611 -10.03 -0.11 -2.75
C MET A 611 -11.02 -1.22 -3.20
N LYS A 612 -11.89 -1.68 -2.31
CA LYS A 612 -12.84 -2.80 -2.49
C LYS A 612 -12.16 -4.14 -2.77
N ILE A 613 -11.04 -4.37 -2.10
CA ILE A 613 -10.24 -5.59 -2.19
C ILE A 613 -10.43 -6.45 -0.93
N ARG A 614 -10.06 -7.74 -1.00
CA ARG A 614 -10.12 -8.63 0.18
C ARG A 614 -9.02 -8.25 1.18
N ALA A 615 -9.30 -8.40 2.47
CA ALA A 615 -8.31 -8.20 3.54
C ALA A 615 -8.15 -9.51 4.33
N CYS A 616 -6.91 -9.98 4.44
CA CYS A 616 -6.55 -11.20 5.16
C CYS A 616 -5.76 -10.77 6.41
N VAL A 617 -6.42 -10.82 7.57
CA VAL A 617 -5.90 -10.30 8.86
C VAL A 617 -5.50 -11.46 9.78
N TYR A 618 -4.32 -11.40 10.39
CA TYR A 618 -3.70 -12.44 11.22
C TYR A 618 -3.03 -11.94 12.50
#